data_AF-A0A933RB49-F1
#
_entry.id   AF-A0A933RB49-F1
#
_cell.length_a   1.000
_cell.length_b   1.000
_cell.length_c   1.000
_cell.angle_alpha   90.00
_cell.angle_beta   90.00
_cell.angle_gamma   90.00
#
_symmetry.space_group_name_H-M   'P 1'
#
loop_
_entity.id
_entity.type
_entity.pdbx_description
1 polymer ?
#
loop_
_entity_poly.entity_id
_entity_poly.type
_entity_poly.pdbx_seq_one_letter_code
_entity_poly.pdbx_strand_id
1 'polypeptide(L)'
;TREWPYGTAIRTYWPSPRHAEPWLESALDVKDRNGNPMPGYGWIFPVGDGTVNIGVGALSTMKGFRKLNLNTLLDQYAAIVREPWGLGAFTDKPRAWRLPMSCTRRHGPGWVAIGDAAGFINPMNGEGIDYGLESGMLAVEQFLADPATAPAEYDRIVGERFDGFLRTGRRFSFLIGHPWLLRTGLRVAVGTQAAADITLAVMGNLVDGSTPDAAGRTLRVADRVLRVADPVLRRTRPRS
;
A
#
# COMPACT_ATOMS: atom_id res chain seq x y z
N THR A 1 -11.15 -16.39 12.39
CA THR A 1 -10.72 -15.81 11.09
C THR A 1 -11.63 -14.63 10.74
N ARG A 2 -11.29 -13.41 11.17
CA ARG A 2 -12.13 -12.22 10.97
C ARG A 2 -11.44 -11.22 10.02
N GLU A 3 -12.16 -10.91 8.96
CA GLU A 3 -12.03 -9.93 7.87
C GLU A 3 -11.10 -8.70 8.06
N TRP A 4 -9.79 -8.86 7.95
CA TRP A 4 -8.87 -7.73 7.75
C TRP A 4 -8.60 -7.49 6.27
N PRO A 5 -8.45 -6.22 5.85
CA PRO A 5 -8.10 -5.90 4.46
C PRO A 5 -6.74 -6.50 4.11
N TYR A 6 -6.59 -6.97 2.88
CA TYR A 6 -5.32 -7.45 2.34
C TYR A 6 -5.17 -6.97 0.90
N GLY A 7 -3.92 -6.83 0.45
CA GLY A 7 -3.62 -6.55 -0.94
C GLY A 7 -3.32 -7.84 -1.71
N THR A 8 -3.45 -7.75 -3.02
CA THR A 8 -2.89 -8.72 -3.95
C THR A 8 -2.17 -7.97 -5.06
N ALA A 9 -0.98 -8.40 -5.39
CA ALA A 9 -0.13 -7.78 -6.40
C ALA A 9 0.37 -8.84 -7.37
N ILE A 10 0.53 -8.48 -8.64
CA ILE A 10 1.20 -9.29 -9.65
C ILE A 10 2.21 -8.43 -10.38
N ARG A 11 3.38 -9.01 -10.69
CA ARG A 11 4.42 -8.33 -11.46
C ARG A 11 5.23 -9.27 -12.34
N THR A 12 5.94 -8.67 -13.29
CA THR A 12 6.85 -9.31 -14.24
C THR A 12 7.91 -8.28 -14.67
N TYR A 13 8.89 -8.70 -15.48
CA TYR A 13 9.97 -7.87 -16.00
C TYR A 13 9.94 -7.90 -17.52
N TRP A 14 9.98 -6.73 -18.15
CA TRP A 14 9.88 -6.60 -19.60
C TRP A 14 11.06 -5.78 -20.12
N PRO A 15 11.65 -6.13 -21.27
CA PRO A 15 12.65 -5.29 -21.91
C PRO A 15 12.06 -3.93 -22.25
N SER A 16 12.83 -2.87 -22.08
CA SER A 16 12.43 -1.52 -22.46
C SER A 16 13.66 -0.66 -22.73
N PRO A 17 13.68 0.19 -23.77
CA PRO A 17 14.74 1.17 -23.96
C PRO A 17 14.79 2.23 -22.85
N ARG A 18 13.72 2.36 -22.06
CA ARG A 18 13.57 3.31 -20.94
C ARG A 18 13.94 2.68 -19.59
N HIS A 19 14.63 1.54 -19.60
CA HIS A 19 15.08 0.83 -18.39
C HIS A 19 16.02 1.63 -17.48
N ALA A 20 16.56 2.75 -17.94
CA ALA A 20 17.48 3.61 -17.21
C ALA A 20 16.87 4.99 -16.84
N GLU A 21 15.56 5.14 -16.98
CA GLU A 21 14.88 6.36 -16.54
C GLU A 21 15.11 6.59 -15.03
N PRO A 22 15.35 7.84 -14.59
CA PRO A 22 15.61 8.14 -13.18
C PRO A 22 14.33 8.19 -12.33
N TRP A 23 13.16 8.08 -12.97
CA TRP A 23 11.85 8.25 -12.32
C TRP A 23 11.09 6.94 -12.22
N LEU A 24 10.36 6.78 -11.12
CA LEU A 24 9.41 5.69 -10.92
C LEU A 24 8.00 6.17 -11.31
N GLU A 25 7.27 5.41 -12.13
CA GLU A 25 5.90 5.73 -12.50
C GLU A 25 4.90 4.83 -11.77
N SER A 26 3.89 5.45 -11.16
CA SER A 26 2.73 4.77 -10.58
C SER A 26 1.44 5.37 -11.14
N ALA A 27 0.56 4.51 -11.65
CA ALA A 27 -0.71 4.88 -12.24
C ALA A 27 -1.87 4.54 -11.29
N LEU A 28 -2.49 5.56 -10.71
CA LEU A 28 -3.62 5.40 -9.78
C LEU A 28 -4.99 5.31 -10.48
N ASP A 29 -5.07 5.69 -11.76
CA ASP A 29 -6.29 5.63 -12.59
C ASP A 29 -6.11 4.59 -13.71
N VAL A 30 -5.93 3.32 -13.33
CA VAL A 30 -5.84 2.23 -14.31
C VAL A 30 -7.20 2.04 -14.97
N LYS A 31 -7.24 2.03 -16.29
CA LYS A 31 -8.44 1.80 -17.09
C LYS A 31 -8.30 0.53 -17.92
N ASP A 32 -9.41 -0.14 -18.17
CA ASP A 32 -9.45 -1.22 -19.13
C ASP A 32 -9.35 -0.66 -20.57
N ARG A 33 -9.28 -1.56 -21.56
CA ARG A 33 -9.22 -1.19 -22.99
C ARG A 33 -10.45 -0.40 -23.48
N ASN A 34 -11.56 -0.45 -22.74
CA ASN A 34 -12.80 0.24 -23.05
C ASN A 34 -12.89 1.58 -22.28
N GLY A 35 -11.85 1.98 -21.54
CA GLY A 35 -11.81 3.20 -20.76
C GLY A 35 -12.51 3.11 -19.39
N ASN A 36 -12.96 1.92 -18.96
CA ASN A 36 -13.59 1.76 -17.66
C ASN A 36 -12.55 1.73 -16.54
N PRO A 37 -12.79 2.40 -15.40
CA PRO A 37 -11.91 2.32 -14.25
C PRO A 37 -11.76 0.88 -13.74
N MET A 38 -10.52 0.50 -13.47
CA MET A 38 -10.18 -0.80 -12.90
C MET A 38 -9.89 -0.69 -11.40
N PRO A 39 -10.21 -1.74 -10.61
CA PRO A 39 -9.85 -1.76 -9.21
C PRO A 39 -8.35 -2.03 -9.07
N GLY A 40 -7.57 -1.00 -8.79
CA GLY A 40 -6.14 -1.16 -8.58
C GLY A 40 -5.32 0.09 -8.84
N TYR A 41 -4.02 -0.06 -8.68
CA TYR A 41 -3.01 0.81 -9.26
C TYR A 41 -2.02 -0.02 -10.07
N GLY A 42 -1.39 0.59 -11.06
CA GLY A 42 -0.31 0.00 -11.85
C GLY A 42 1.00 0.69 -11.53
N TRP A 43 2.12 0.03 -11.79
CA TRP A 43 3.44 0.64 -11.70
C TRP A 43 4.37 0.11 -12.79
N ILE A 44 5.35 0.94 -13.13
CA ILE A 44 6.44 0.59 -14.02
C ILE A 44 7.72 1.24 -13.51
N PHE A 45 8.67 0.40 -13.08
CA PHE A 45 9.91 0.83 -12.41
C PHE A 45 11.13 0.41 -13.24
N PRO A 46 11.94 1.36 -13.72
CA PRO A 46 13.24 1.10 -14.35
C PRO A 46 14.16 0.29 -13.43
N VAL A 47 14.81 -0.75 -13.97
CA VAL A 47 15.74 -1.63 -13.19
C VAL A 47 17.20 -1.31 -13.48
N GLY A 48 17.50 -0.68 -14.62
CA GLY A 48 18.87 -0.34 -15.04
C GLY A 48 19.59 -1.44 -15.82
N ASP A 49 19.00 -2.63 -15.98
CA ASP A 49 19.63 -3.83 -16.57
C ASP A 49 19.09 -4.20 -17.97
N GLY A 50 18.42 -3.26 -18.64
CA GLY A 50 17.69 -3.50 -19.88
C GLY A 50 16.20 -3.78 -19.67
N THR A 51 15.75 -3.92 -18.41
CA THR A 51 14.36 -4.25 -18.08
C THR A 51 13.66 -3.19 -17.22
N VAL A 52 12.33 -3.27 -17.23
CA VAL A 52 11.44 -2.54 -16.32
C VAL A 52 10.62 -3.56 -15.52
N ASN A 53 10.47 -3.31 -14.22
CA ASN A 53 9.51 -4.03 -13.38
C ASN A 53 8.12 -3.45 -13.63
N ILE A 54 7.23 -4.23 -14.22
CA ILE A 54 5.83 -3.85 -14.44
C ILE A 54 4.92 -4.67 -13.55
N GLY A 55 3.95 -4.02 -12.92
CA GLY A 55 2.97 -4.72 -12.10
C GLY A 55 1.71 -3.93 -11.82
N VAL A 56 0.78 -4.64 -11.18
CA VAL A 56 -0.52 -4.11 -10.77
C VAL A 56 -0.87 -4.65 -9.39
N GLY A 57 -1.52 -3.80 -8.59
CA GLY A 57 -1.89 -4.09 -7.22
C GLY A 57 -3.36 -3.75 -6.99
N ALA A 58 -4.05 -4.57 -6.21
CA ALA A 58 -5.42 -4.34 -5.79
C ALA A 58 -5.62 -4.66 -4.31
N LEU A 59 -6.52 -3.92 -3.65
CA LEU A 59 -6.90 -4.07 -2.26
C LEU A 59 -8.25 -4.75 -2.15
N SER A 60 -8.40 -5.63 -1.17
CA SER A 60 -9.61 -6.41 -0.93
C SER A 60 -10.85 -5.57 -0.62
N THR A 61 -10.67 -4.28 -0.33
CA THR A 61 -11.75 -3.31 -0.06
C THR A 61 -12.35 -2.70 -1.33
N MET A 62 -11.72 -2.87 -2.49
CA MET A 62 -12.19 -2.29 -3.74
C MET A 62 -13.38 -3.04 -4.35
N LYS A 63 -14.27 -2.28 -5.01
CA LYS A 63 -15.42 -2.85 -5.74
C LYS A 63 -14.92 -3.79 -6.84
N GLY A 64 -15.54 -4.96 -6.97
CA GLY A 64 -15.19 -5.95 -7.99
C GLY A 64 -13.95 -6.79 -7.67
N PHE A 65 -13.27 -6.57 -6.54
CA PHE A 65 -12.04 -7.30 -6.17
C PHE A 65 -12.19 -8.83 -6.22
N ARG A 66 -13.32 -9.37 -5.76
CA ARG A 66 -13.56 -10.83 -5.76
C ARG A 66 -13.62 -11.46 -7.16
N LYS A 67 -13.90 -10.66 -8.19
CA LYS A 67 -13.97 -11.08 -9.60
C LYS A 67 -12.71 -10.71 -10.37
N LEU A 68 -11.72 -10.09 -9.70
CA LEU A 68 -10.52 -9.58 -10.33
C LEU A 68 -9.60 -10.73 -10.75
N ASN A 69 -9.23 -10.77 -12.02
CA ASN A 69 -8.14 -11.60 -12.52
C ASN A 69 -6.89 -10.73 -12.66
N LEU A 70 -5.88 -10.99 -11.84
CA LEU A 70 -4.64 -10.21 -11.82
C LEU A 70 -3.86 -10.32 -13.13
N ASN A 71 -3.89 -11.47 -13.82
CA ASN A 71 -3.25 -11.59 -15.14
C ASN A 71 -3.91 -10.66 -16.15
N THR A 72 -5.25 -10.64 -16.17
CA THR A 72 -6.00 -9.74 -17.07
C THR A 72 -5.74 -8.27 -16.75
N LEU A 73 -5.71 -7.89 -15.46
CA LEU A 73 -5.39 -6.52 -15.04
C LEU A 73 -3.97 -6.12 -15.47
N LEU A 74 -3.00 -7.03 -15.31
CA LEU A 74 -1.62 -6.81 -15.76
C LEU A 74 -1.55 -6.65 -17.27
N ASP A 75 -2.24 -7.49 -18.05
CA ASP A 75 -2.27 -7.41 -19.51
C ASP A 75 -2.92 -6.11 -20.00
N GLN A 76 -3.95 -5.63 -19.30
CA GLN A 76 -4.62 -4.37 -19.61
C GLN A 76 -3.71 -3.18 -19.29
N TYR A 77 -3.06 -3.17 -18.12
CA TYR A 77 -2.11 -2.13 -17.77
C TYR A 77 -0.90 -2.12 -18.71
N ALA A 78 -0.33 -3.29 -19.01
CA ALA A 78 0.76 -3.43 -19.97
C ALA A 78 0.38 -2.92 -21.36
N ALA A 79 -0.88 -3.06 -21.79
CA ALA A 79 -1.34 -2.49 -23.06
C ALA A 79 -1.34 -0.95 -23.07
N ILE A 80 -1.59 -0.31 -21.92
CA ILE A 80 -1.56 1.15 -21.77
C ILE A 80 -0.12 1.67 -21.85
N VAL A 81 0.81 1.01 -21.15
CA VAL A 81 2.20 1.48 -21.05
C VAL A 81 3.12 0.94 -22.15
N ARG A 82 2.66 -0.01 -22.98
CA ARG A 82 3.50 -0.66 -24.01
C ARG A 82 4.18 0.32 -24.94
N GLU A 83 3.42 1.22 -25.56
CA GLU A 83 3.96 2.17 -26.52
C GLU A 83 4.81 3.27 -25.84
N PRO A 84 4.33 3.94 -24.76
CA PRO A 84 5.12 4.98 -24.07
C PRO A 84 6.45 4.48 -23.49
N TRP A 85 6.52 3.19 -23.16
CA TRP A 85 7.72 2.56 -22.60
C TRP A 85 8.49 1.70 -23.61
N GLY A 86 8.05 1.61 -24.87
CA GLY A 86 8.69 0.78 -25.89
C GLY A 86 8.90 -0.67 -25.44
N LEU A 87 7.88 -1.25 -24.78
CA LEU A 87 8.03 -2.55 -24.15
C LEU A 87 8.27 -3.66 -25.18
N GLY A 88 9.34 -4.42 -24.99
CA GLY A 88 9.72 -5.55 -25.82
C GLY A 88 8.88 -6.80 -25.58
N ALA A 89 9.33 -7.92 -26.16
CA ALA A 89 8.68 -9.21 -25.99
C ALA A 89 8.71 -9.66 -24.52
N PHE A 90 7.67 -10.40 -24.14
CA PHE A 90 7.50 -10.95 -22.80
C PHE A 90 8.65 -11.90 -22.45
N THR A 91 9.37 -11.63 -21.35
CA THR A 91 10.54 -12.44 -20.96
C THR A 91 10.27 -13.39 -19.80
N ASP A 92 9.43 -13.00 -18.83
CA ASP A 92 9.27 -13.75 -17.57
C ASP A 92 7.81 -13.96 -17.14
N LYS A 93 7.46 -15.19 -16.75
CA LYS A 93 6.12 -15.52 -16.22
C LYS A 93 5.73 -14.60 -15.05
N PRO A 94 4.52 -14.01 -15.03
CA PRO A 94 4.14 -13.08 -13.98
C PRO A 94 3.97 -13.84 -12.68
N ARG A 95 4.36 -13.20 -11.58
CA ARG A 95 4.27 -13.76 -10.24
C ARG A 95 3.36 -12.89 -9.39
N ALA A 96 2.49 -13.54 -8.63
CA ALA A 96 1.51 -12.89 -7.79
C ALA A 96 1.73 -13.21 -6.32
N TRP A 97 1.49 -12.22 -5.46
CA TRP A 97 1.64 -12.32 -4.02
C TRP A 97 0.44 -11.72 -3.31
N ARG A 98 0.17 -12.25 -2.12
CA ARG A 98 -0.75 -11.65 -1.17
C ARG A 98 0.03 -10.73 -0.25
N LEU A 99 -0.52 -9.55 0.00
CA LEU A 99 0.06 -8.51 0.83
C LEU A 99 -0.65 -8.49 2.19
N PRO A 100 -0.09 -9.11 3.25
CA PRO A 100 -0.66 -9.09 4.60
C PRO A 100 -0.54 -7.69 5.26
N MET A 101 -1.67 -7.09 5.58
CA MET A 101 -1.77 -5.71 6.14
C MET A 101 -2.25 -5.69 7.60
N SER A 102 -2.25 -6.87 8.22
CA SER A 102 -2.65 -7.06 9.61
C SER A 102 -2.09 -8.36 10.13
N CYS A 103 -1.81 -8.41 11.43
CA CYS A 103 -1.48 -9.63 12.13
C CYS A 103 -2.23 -9.70 13.46
N THR A 104 -2.62 -10.90 13.88
CA THR A 104 -3.30 -11.14 15.15
C THR A 104 -2.33 -11.41 16.30
N ARG A 105 -1.12 -11.88 16.00
CA ARG A 105 -0.07 -12.18 16.98
C ARG A 105 1.29 -12.03 16.33
N ARG A 106 2.10 -11.10 16.83
CA ARG A 106 3.42 -10.77 16.29
C ARG A 106 4.59 -11.29 17.13
N HIS A 107 4.32 -11.92 18.26
CA HIS A 107 5.37 -12.43 19.15
C HIS A 107 4.85 -13.59 20.03
N GLY A 108 5.80 -14.29 20.64
CA GLY A 108 5.56 -15.32 21.65
C GLY A 108 6.87 -15.70 22.35
N PRO A 109 6.86 -16.74 23.20
CA PRO A 109 8.05 -17.17 23.93
C PRO A 109 9.20 -17.50 22.97
N GLY A 110 10.28 -16.71 23.03
CA GLY A 110 11.49 -16.89 22.23
C GLY A 110 11.38 -16.52 20.75
N TRP A 111 10.30 -15.83 20.31
CA TRP A 111 10.17 -15.43 18.92
C TRP A 111 9.39 -14.13 18.71
N VAL A 112 9.72 -13.44 17.63
CA VAL A 112 8.97 -12.30 17.08
C VAL A 112 8.80 -12.47 15.57
N ALA A 113 7.73 -11.93 15.02
CA ALA A 113 7.51 -11.82 13.59
C ALA A 113 7.93 -10.41 13.13
N ILE A 114 8.51 -10.32 11.94
CA ILE A 114 8.95 -9.07 11.30
C ILE A 114 8.35 -8.95 9.88
N GLY A 115 8.36 -7.75 9.31
CA GLY A 115 7.88 -7.47 7.95
C GLY A 115 6.51 -8.06 7.61
N ASP A 116 6.40 -8.71 6.46
CA ASP A 116 5.16 -9.35 5.98
C ASP A 116 4.60 -10.39 6.96
N ALA A 117 5.46 -11.13 7.66
CA ALA A 117 5.02 -12.10 8.67
C ALA A 117 4.32 -11.43 9.86
N ALA A 118 4.72 -10.19 10.18
CA ALA A 118 4.07 -9.34 11.17
C ALA A 118 2.90 -8.52 10.59
N GLY A 119 2.64 -8.61 9.28
CA GLY A 119 1.58 -7.88 8.60
C GLY A 119 1.84 -6.37 8.53
N PHE A 120 3.11 -5.96 8.44
CA PHE A 120 3.51 -4.56 8.38
C PHE A 120 3.45 -3.92 7.00
N ILE A 121 2.78 -4.56 6.03
CA ILE A 121 2.55 -3.91 4.75
C ILE A 121 1.57 -2.75 4.93
N ASN A 122 1.96 -1.60 4.39
CA ASN A 122 1.17 -0.39 4.34
C ASN A 122 -0.13 -0.64 3.55
N PRO A 123 -1.31 -0.51 4.17
CA PRO A 123 -2.59 -0.74 3.50
C PRO A 123 -2.97 0.28 2.42
N MET A 124 -2.27 1.43 2.36
CA MET A 124 -2.57 2.50 1.42
C MET A 124 -1.92 2.28 0.06
N ASN A 125 -0.63 1.94 0.04
CA ASN A 125 0.18 1.84 -1.18
C ASN A 125 0.79 0.43 -1.38
N GLY A 126 0.76 -0.45 -0.37
CA GLY A 126 1.36 -1.78 -0.44
C GLY A 126 2.88 -1.82 -0.18
N GLU A 127 3.47 -0.72 0.27
CA GLU A 127 4.87 -0.64 0.69
C GLU A 127 5.12 -1.48 1.95
N GLY A 128 6.28 -2.13 2.03
CA GLY A 128 6.63 -3.00 3.16
C GLY A 128 8.13 -3.23 3.36
N ILE A 129 8.98 -2.71 2.49
CA ILE A 129 10.43 -2.95 2.54
C ILE A 129 11.04 -2.20 3.73
N ASP A 130 10.72 -0.92 3.85
CA ASP A 130 11.07 -0.06 4.98
C ASP A 130 10.63 -0.69 6.31
N TYR A 131 9.35 -1.07 6.43
CA TYR A 131 8.81 -1.70 7.64
C TYR A 131 9.45 -3.06 7.91
N GLY A 132 9.77 -3.83 6.87
CA GLY A 132 10.47 -5.11 6.98
C GLY A 132 11.88 -4.95 7.55
N LEU A 133 12.62 -3.96 7.05
CA LEU A 133 13.96 -3.63 7.55
C LEU A 133 13.91 -3.08 8.97
N GLU A 134 13.07 -2.07 9.22
CA GLU A 134 12.97 -1.42 10.53
C GLU A 134 12.52 -2.40 11.61
N SER A 135 11.50 -3.23 11.34
CA SER A 135 11.07 -4.26 12.29
C SER A 135 12.15 -5.32 12.55
N GLY A 136 12.94 -5.68 11.54
CA GLY A 136 14.10 -6.56 11.70
C GLY A 136 15.15 -5.97 12.62
N MET A 137 15.51 -4.70 12.41
CA MET A 137 16.47 -3.99 13.25
C MET A 137 16.00 -3.89 14.70
N LEU A 138 14.75 -3.46 14.91
CA LEU A 138 14.15 -3.37 16.24
C LEU A 138 14.13 -4.72 16.96
N ALA A 139 13.78 -5.80 16.25
CA ALA A 139 13.80 -7.14 16.82
C ALA A 139 15.21 -7.52 17.32
N VAL A 140 16.23 -7.32 16.49
CA VAL A 140 17.62 -7.64 16.86
C VAL A 140 18.09 -6.81 18.05
N GLU A 141 17.80 -5.50 18.06
CA GLU A 141 18.16 -4.61 19.19
C GLU A 141 17.58 -5.10 20.51
N GLN A 142 16.29 -5.50 20.52
CA GLN A 142 15.66 -5.97 21.75
C GLN A 142 16.24 -7.32 22.21
N PHE A 143 16.48 -8.26 21.29
CA PHE A 143 17.06 -9.56 21.64
C PHE A 143 18.51 -9.47 22.11
N LEU A 144 19.29 -8.49 21.63
CA LEU A 144 20.64 -8.25 22.12
C LEU A 144 20.64 -7.58 23.51
N ALA A 145 19.64 -6.76 23.81
CA ALA A 145 19.52 -6.10 25.11
C ALA A 145 19.10 -7.07 26.23
N ASP A 146 17.99 -7.80 26.04
CA ASP A 146 17.53 -8.84 26.96
C ASP A 146 16.55 -9.81 26.25
N PRO A 147 16.98 -11.04 25.91
CA PRO A 147 16.12 -12.04 25.28
C PRO A 147 14.84 -12.38 26.06
N ALA A 148 14.83 -12.23 27.38
CA ALA A 148 13.68 -12.58 28.21
C ALA A 148 12.53 -11.57 28.04
N THR A 149 12.84 -10.28 27.89
CA THR A 149 11.86 -9.22 27.69
C THR A 149 11.67 -8.82 26.23
N ALA A 150 12.61 -9.20 25.36
CA ALA A 150 12.66 -8.77 23.96
C ALA A 150 11.33 -8.92 23.20
N PRO A 151 10.59 -10.05 23.27
CA PRO A 151 9.35 -10.18 22.51
C PRO A 151 8.28 -9.16 22.90
N ALA A 152 8.15 -8.86 24.21
CA ALA A 152 7.16 -7.92 24.72
C ALA A 152 7.56 -6.47 24.42
N GLU A 153 8.84 -6.14 24.59
CA GLU A 153 9.34 -4.79 24.33
C GLU A 153 9.32 -4.46 22.83
N TYR A 154 9.65 -5.45 21.98
CA TYR A 154 9.47 -5.34 20.54
C TYR A 154 8.02 -5.04 20.18
N ASP A 155 7.04 -5.81 20.68
CA ASP A 155 5.61 -5.59 20.35
C ASP A 155 5.12 -4.22 20.85
N ARG A 156 5.63 -3.73 21.99
CA ARG A 156 5.37 -2.36 22.49
C ARG A 156 5.89 -1.30 21.51
N ILE A 157 7.16 -1.37 21.14
CA ILE A 157 7.80 -0.38 20.26
C ILE A 157 7.17 -0.35 18.87
N VAL A 158 6.98 -1.52 18.24
CA VAL A 158 6.33 -1.58 16.91
C VAL A 158 4.85 -1.20 16.99
N GLY A 159 4.19 -1.46 18.12
CA GLY A 159 2.83 -0.96 18.38
C GLY A 159 2.78 0.56 18.41
N GLU A 160 3.73 1.21 19.08
CA GLU A 160 3.83 2.67 19.14
C GLU A 160 4.18 3.29 17.79
N ARG A 161 5.15 2.72 17.06
CA ARG A 161 5.61 3.24 15.77
C ARG A 161 4.64 2.94 14.62
N PHE A 162 4.17 1.71 14.49
CA PHE A 162 3.49 1.26 13.27
C PHE A 162 1.97 1.15 13.45
N ASP A 163 1.44 0.78 14.62
CA ASP A 163 -0.01 0.52 14.73
C ASP A 163 -0.87 1.78 14.63
N GLY A 164 -0.33 2.97 14.90
CA GLY A 164 -1.00 4.25 14.64
C GLY A 164 -1.22 4.47 13.13
N PHE A 165 -0.13 4.36 12.37
CA PHE A 165 -0.12 4.54 10.92
C PHE A 165 -0.91 3.46 10.20
N LEU A 166 -0.64 2.17 10.48
CA LEU A 166 -1.31 1.04 9.83
C LEU A 166 -2.82 1.02 10.12
N ARG A 167 -3.26 1.47 11.30
CA ARG A 167 -4.69 1.60 11.62
C ARG A 167 -5.36 2.70 10.81
N THR A 168 -4.68 3.83 10.65
CA THR A 168 -5.14 4.94 9.81
C THR A 168 -5.19 4.50 8.34
N GLY A 169 -4.13 3.86 7.84
CA GLY A 169 -4.06 3.31 6.49
C GLY A 169 -5.16 2.28 6.21
N ARG A 170 -5.46 1.37 7.15
CA ARG A 170 -6.57 0.43 7.01
C ARG A 170 -7.91 1.16 6.88
N ARG A 171 -8.16 2.20 7.68
CA ARG A 171 -9.38 3.03 7.58
C ARG A 171 -9.43 3.79 6.25
N PHE A 172 -8.30 4.31 5.79
CA PHE A 172 -8.19 5.05 4.54
C PHE A 172 -8.40 4.15 3.31
N SER A 173 -7.91 2.91 3.33
CA SER A 173 -8.16 1.91 2.27
C SER A 173 -9.65 1.61 2.06
N PHE A 174 -10.48 1.79 3.10
CA PHE A 174 -11.94 1.70 2.95
C PHE A 174 -12.53 2.91 2.22
N LEU A 175 -11.98 4.11 2.44
CA LEU A 175 -12.40 5.33 1.73
C LEU A 175 -12.03 5.26 0.24
N ILE A 176 -10.81 4.81 -0.07
CA ILE A 176 -10.34 4.60 -1.45
C ILE A 176 -11.23 3.58 -2.18
N GLY A 177 -11.75 2.58 -1.47
CA GLY A 177 -12.69 1.62 -2.06
C GLY A 177 -14.04 2.20 -2.53
N HIS A 178 -14.35 3.47 -2.21
CA HIS A 178 -15.65 4.10 -2.51
C HIS A 178 -15.52 5.22 -3.57
N PRO A 179 -15.96 5.01 -4.83
CA PRO A 179 -15.70 5.92 -5.96
C PRO A 179 -16.19 7.36 -5.76
N TRP A 180 -17.30 7.57 -5.04
CA TRP A 180 -17.84 8.89 -4.74
C TRP A 180 -16.96 9.68 -3.75
N LEU A 181 -16.40 8.99 -2.75
CA LEU A 181 -15.46 9.59 -1.79
C LEU A 181 -14.11 9.86 -2.46
N LEU A 182 -13.64 8.94 -3.30
CA LEU A 182 -12.42 9.13 -4.09
C LEU A 182 -12.50 10.37 -4.99
N ARG A 183 -13.56 10.51 -5.79
CA ARG A 183 -13.70 11.64 -6.74
C ARG A 183 -13.81 12.98 -6.02
N THR A 184 -14.52 13.02 -4.91
CA THR A 184 -14.68 14.23 -4.10
C THR A 184 -13.39 14.54 -3.34
N GLY A 185 -12.75 13.52 -2.78
CA GLY A 185 -11.49 13.60 -2.07
C GLY A 185 -10.34 14.03 -2.96
N LEU A 186 -10.21 13.48 -4.17
CA LEU A 186 -9.18 13.88 -5.14
C LEU A 186 -9.34 15.36 -5.51
N ARG A 187 -10.57 15.80 -5.79
CA ARG A 187 -10.86 17.19 -6.15
C ARG A 187 -10.46 18.17 -5.04
N VAL A 188 -10.60 17.76 -3.78
CA VAL A 188 -10.16 18.55 -2.63
C VAL A 188 -8.64 18.44 -2.43
N ALA A 189 -8.07 17.25 -2.59
CA ALA A 189 -6.65 16.95 -2.42
C ALA A 189 -5.77 17.70 -3.42
N VAL A 190 -6.22 17.87 -4.67
CA VAL A 190 -5.53 18.69 -5.67
C VAL A 190 -6.14 20.08 -5.85
N GLY A 191 -7.09 20.45 -4.99
CA GLY A 191 -7.83 21.71 -5.10
C GLY A 191 -7.00 22.92 -4.71
N THR A 192 -5.93 22.73 -3.93
CA THR A 192 -4.98 23.78 -3.52
C THR A 192 -3.56 23.21 -3.40
N GLN A 193 -2.55 24.06 -3.57
CA GLN A 193 -1.14 23.66 -3.44
C GLN A 193 -0.86 23.05 -2.05
N ALA A 194 -1.41 23.65 -0.99
CA ALA A 194 -1.26 23.13 0.37
C ALA A 194 -1.89 21.74 0.56
N ALA A 195 -3.04 21.47 -0.05
CA ALA A 195 -3.67 20.14 0.01
C ALA A 195 -2.85 19.10 -0.78
N ALA A 196 -2.26 19.51 -1.90
CA ALA A 196 -1.40 18.66 -2.72
C ALA A 196 -0.11 18.29 -1.98
N ASP A 197 0.53 19.26 -1.33
CA ASP A 197 1.76 19.05 -0.55
C ASP A 197 1.51 18.13 0.66
N ILE A 198 0.38 18.30 1.36
CA ILE A 198 -0.03 17.41 2.45
C ILE A 198 -0.31 15.99 1.92
N THR A 199 -1.00 15.88 0.78
CA THR A 199 -1.30 14.59 0.16
C THR A 199 -0.02 13.88 -0.26
N LEU A 200 0.93 14.60 -0.85
CA LEU A 200 2.24 14.09 -1.24
C LEU A 200 3.05 13.64 -0.03
N ALA A 201 3.05 14.41 1.05
CA ALA A 201 3.75 14.06 2.29
C ALA A 201 3.17 12.79 2.93
N VAL A 202 1.85 12.62 2.92
CA VAL A 202 1.18 11.40 3.41
C VAL A 202 1.41 10.21 2.48
N MET A 203 1.40 10.42 1.16
CA MET A 203 1.65 9.36 0.18
C MET A 203 3.11 8.90 0.13
N GLY A 204 4.05 9.82 0.35
CA GLY A 204 5.49 9.56 0.36
C GLY A 204 6.04 9.07 1.71
N ASN A 205 5.16 8.72 2.66
CA ASN A 205 5.55 8.28 4.00
C ASN A 205 6.44 9.32 4.76
N LEU A 206 6.31 10.61 4.43
CA LEU A 206 7.13 11.70 4.99
C LEU A 206 6.52 12.32 6.26
N VAL A 207 5.39 11.80 6.74
CA VAL A 207 4.69 12.34 7.92
C VAL A 207 4.63 11.28 9.01
N ASP A 208 5.54 11.42 9.98
CA ASP A 208 5.48 10.65 11.21
C ASP A 208 4.60 11.37 12.24
N GLY A 209 4.03 10.64 13.19
CA GLY A 209 3.06 11.16 14.18
C GLY A 209 3.61 12.27 15.11
N SER A 210 4.92 12.50 15.05
CA SER A 210 5.72 13.44 15.84
C SER A 210 6.00 14.77 15.14
N THR A 211 5.68 14.95 13.84
CA THR A 211 5.96 16.21 13.14
C THR A 211 5.04 17.33 13.67
N PRO A 212 5.56 18.48 14.16
CA PRO A 212 4.77 19.54 14.80
C PRO A 212 3.83 20.31 13.85
N ASP A 213 3.79 19.94 12.57
CA ASP A 213 3.11 20.72 11.53
C ASP A 213 1.64 20.34 11.32
N ALA A 214 0.94 21.22 10.60
CA ALA A 214 -0.48 21.13 10.25
C ALA A 214 -0.88 19.75 9.69
N ALA A 215 0.04 19.01 9.05
CA ALA A 215 -0.15 17.65 8.59
C ALA A 215 -0.46 16.66 9.73
N GLY A 216 0.27 16.72 10.84
CA GLY A 216 0.04 15.87 12.01
C GLY A 216 -1.29 16.17 12.71
N ARG A 217 -1.72 17.44 12.74
CA ARG A 217 -3.06 17.81 13.26
C ARG A 217 -4.17 17.31 12.34
N THR A 218 -4.01 17.42 11.03
CA THR A 218 -4.98 16.94 10.04
C THR A 218 -5.14 15.42 10.12
N LEU A 219 -4.04 14.67 10.24
CA LEU A 219 -4.06 13.22 10.47
C LEU A 219 -4.80 12.84 11.76
N ARG A 220 -4.56 13.55 12.87
CA ARG A 220 -5.27 13.31 14.13
C ARG A 220 -6.77 13.59 14.03
N VAL A 221 -7.16 14.66 13.32
CA VAL A 221 -8.58 14.99 13.08
C VAL A 221 -9.22 13.97 12.15
N ALA A 222 -8.56 13.59 11.06
CA ALA A 222 -9.01 12.55 10.15
C ALA A 222 -9.18 11.21 10.87
N ASP A 223 -8.23 10.80 11.72
CA ASP A 223 -8.33 9.56 12.49
C ASP A 223 -9.47 9.63 13.53
N ARG A 224 -9.74 10.80 14.11
CA ARG A 224 -10.88 11.01 15.03
C ARG A 224 -12.23 10.93 14.31
N VAL A 225 -12.36 11.58 13.16
CA VAL A 225 -13.58 11.53 12.32
C VAL A 225 -13.80 10.11 11.78
N LEU A 226 -12.74 9.46 11.31
CA LEU A 226 -12.82 8.10 10.77
C LEU A 226 -13.15 7.08 11.83
N ARG A 227 -12.63 7.22 13.06
CA ARG A 227 -13.01 6.35 14.19
C ARG A 227 -14.50 6.43 14.51
N VAL A 228 -15.12 7.60 14.35
CA VAL A 228 -16.57 7.78 14.55
C VAL A 228 -17.37 7.23 13.37
N ALA A 229 -16.83 7.35 12.14
CA ALA A 229 -17.50 6.87 10.93
C ALA A 229 -17.31 5.36 10.65
N ASP A 230 -16.27 4.70 11.18
CA ASP A 230 -15.91 3.30 10.93
C ASP A 230 -17.08 2.30 11.16
N PRO A 231 -17.91 2.40 12.23
CA PRO A 231 -19.05 1.50 12.41
C PRO A 231 -20.13 1.65 11.33
N VAL A 232 -20.30 2.85 10.78
CA VAL A 232 -21.28 3.16 9.73
C VAL A 232 -20.74 2.75 8.36
N LEU A 233 -19.47 3.03 8.09
CA LEU A 233 -18.80 2.68 6.83
C LEU A 233 -18.68 1.16 6.63
N ARG A 234 -18.49 0.39 7.71
CA ARG A 234 -18.51 -1.08 7.65
C ARG A 234 -19.88 -1.64 7.28
N ARG A 235 -20.97 -0.95 7.62
CA ARG A 235 -22.35 -1.33 7.25
C ARG A 235 -22.66 -1.00 5.79
N THR A 236 -21.99 -0.03 5.20
CA THR A 236 -22.18 0.40 3.81
C THR A 236 -21.22 -0.29 2.83
N ARG A 237 -20.67 -1.47 3.17
CA ARG A 237 -19.92 -2.29 2.21
C ARG A 237 -20.69 -2.36 0.89
N PRO A 238 -20.06 -2.04 -0.26
CA PRO A 238 -20.68 -2.29 -1.55
C PRO A 238 -21.03 -3.78 -1.60
N ARG A 239 -22.32 -4.09 -1.72
CA ARG A 239 -22.71 -5.46 -2.08
C ARG A 239 -22.14 -5.75 -3.48
N SER A 240 -21.57 -6.94 -3.59
CA SER A 240 -20.84 -7.52 -4.73
C SER A 240 -21.44 -7.24 -6.10
#